data_AF-A0A920ESC1-F1
#
_entry.id   AF-A0A920ESC1-F1
#
_cell.length_a   1.000
_cell.length_b   1.000
_cell.length_c   1.000
_cell.angle_alpha   90.00
_cell.angle_beta   90.00
_cell.angle_gamma   90.00
#
_symmetry.space_group_name_H-M   'P 1'
#
loop_
_entity.id
_entity.type
_entity.pdbx_description
1 polymer ?
#
loop_
_entity_poly.entity_id
_entity_poly.type
_entity_poly.pdbx_seq_one_letter_code
_entity_poly.pdbx_strand_id
1 'polypeptide(L)'
;MNMRKLPKIELHLHHEGAAPPSFIQQLAAEKNVDLSGIFKANGDYSFSTFNEFLSTYEAACQVLKEPEDFHRLTLSILEKSAENGVIYTEVFISPDFCGGGDLTAWKEYLAAIESAADIAKKI
;
A
#
# COMPACT_ATOMS: atom_id res chain seq x y z
N MET A 1 -9.53 -14.73 24.31
CA MET A 1 -9.90 -14.88 22.89
C MET A 1 -8.79 -14.28 22.05
N ASN A 2 -8.21 -14.99 21.09
CA ASN A 2 -7.15 -14.42 20.23
C ASN A 2 -7.81 -13.77 19.00
N MET A 3 -7.80 -12.43 18.94
CA MET A 3 -8.42 -11.67 17.86
C MET A 3 -7.83 -11.98 16.47
N ARG A 4 -6.57 -12.44 16.40
CA ARG A 4 -5.93 -12.83 15.13
C ARG A 4 -6.48 -14.14 14.56
N LYS A 5 -7.03 -15.02 15.41
CA LYS A 5 -7.59 -16.32 14.97
C LYS A 5 -9.03 -16.24 14.47
N LEU A 6 -9.68 -15.08 14.59
CA LEU A 6 -11.03 -14.89 14.08
C LEU A 6 -10.99 -14.57 12.58
N PRO A 7 -11.82 -15.22 11.76
CA PRO A 7 -11.99 -14.81 10.37
C PRO A 7 -12.59 -13.41 10.33
N LYS A 8 -11.95 -12.51 9.58
CA LYS A 8 -12.35 -11.11 9.43
C LYS A 8 -12.52 -10.75 7.97
N ILE A 9 -13.33 -9.73 7.73
CA ILE A 9 -13.46 -9.09 6.43
C ILE A 9 -13.01 -7.64 6.56
N GLU A 10 -12.34 -7.12 5.53
CA GLU A 10 -11.89 -5.75 5.44
C GLU A 10 -12.48 -5.13 4.17
N LEU A 11 -13.49 -4.27 4.32
CA LEU A 11 -14.29 -3.76 3.19
C LEU A 11 -13.88 -2.35 2.75
N HIS A 12 -13.02 -1.69 3.52
CA HIS A 12 -12.59 -0.32 3.27
C HIS A 12 -11.08 -0.26 3.47
N LEU A 13 -10.34 -0.51 2.39
CA LEU A 13 -8.89 -0.40 2.41
C LEU A 13 -8.41 0.49 1.26
N HIS A 14 -7.76 1.60 1.62
CA HIS A 14 -7.01 2.42 0.67
C HIS A 14 -5.70 1.70 0.36
N HIS A 15 -5.43 1.34 -0.89
CA HIS A 15 -4.24 0.56 -1.26
C HIS A 15 -2.94 1.27 -0.88
N GLU A 16 -2.77 2.49 -1.37
CA GLU A 16 -1.59 3.31 -1.09
C GLU A 16 -1.52 3.69 0.39
N GLY A 17 -2.69 3.85 1.03
CA GLY A 17 -2.81 4.17 2.45
C GLY A 17 -2.49 3.00 3.38
N ALA A 18 -2.52 1.77 2.85
CA ALA A 18 -2.18 0.55 3.57
C ALA A 18 -0.69 0.19 3.46
N ALA A 19 0.11 0.99 2.73
CA ALA A 19 1.54 0.76 2.57
C ALA A 19 2.29 0.81 3.91
N PRO A 20 2.95 -0.30 4.33
CA PRO A 20 3.74 -0.29 5.55
C PRO A 20 4.84 0.77 5.50
N PRO A 21 5.16 1.48 6.59
CA PRO A 21 6.21 2.50 6.59
C PRO A 21 7.57 1.97 6.13
N SER A 22 7.91 0.72 6.48
CA SER A 22 9.15 0.06 6.05
C SER A 22 9.19 -0.19 4.54
N PHE A 23 8.05 -0.47 3.93
CA PHE A 23 7.93 -0.66 2.49
C PHE A 23 8.22 0.65 1.74
N ILE A 24 7.63 1.78 2.19
CA ILE A 24 7.89 3.09 1.59
C ILE A 24 9.34 3.54 1.81
N GLN A 25 9.92 3.29 2.99
CA GLN A 25 11.35 3.57 3.23
C GLN A 25 12.25 2.79 2.26
N GLN A 26 11.93 1.52 1.99
CA GLN A 26 12.68 0.70 1.05
C GLN A 26 12.57 1.26 -0.39
N LEU A 27 11.35 1.55 -0.86
CA LEU A 27 11.17 2.13 -2.20
C LEU A 27 11.84 3.49 -2.35
N ALA A 28 11.78 4.33 -1.31
CA ALA A 28 12.45 5.64 -1.30
C ALA A 28 13.97 5.49 -1.43
N ALA A 29 14.57 4.54 -0.73
CA ALA A 29 15.99 4.23 -0.84
C ALA A 29 16.36 3.70 -2.24
N GLU A 30 15.57 2.76 -2.78
CA GLU A 30 15.77 2.21 -4.13
C GLU A 30 15.71 3.31 -5.21
N LYS A 31 14.82 4.29 -5.03
CA LYS A 31 14.57 5.37 -5.99
C LYS A 31 15.33 6.66 -5.70
N ASN A 32 16.19 6.68 -4.68
CA ASN A 32 16.96 7.85 -4.25
C ASN A 32 16.07 9.09 -3.96
N VAL A 33 14.92 8.89 -3.32
CA VAL A 33 14.01 9.95 -2.90
C VAL A 33 14.12 10.14 -1.38
N ASP A 34 14.37 11.37 -0.93
CA ASP A 34 14.39 11.68 0.51
C ASP A 34 12.97 11.87 1.04
N LEU A 35 12.49 10.87 1.79
CA LEU A 35 11.23 10.91 2.52
C LEU A 35 11.45 10.92 4.04
N SER A 36 12.65 11.22 4.54
CA SER A 36 12.94 11.16 5.98
C SER A 36 11.98 12.01 6.83
N GLY A 37 11.49 13.12 6.28
CA GLY A 37 10.57 14.05 6.95
C GLY A 37 9.18 13.48 7.28
N ILE A 38 8.76 12.37 6.67
CA ILE A 38 7.44 11.78 6.93
C ILE A 38 7.46 10.63 7.95
N PHE A 39 8.64 10.29 8.47
CA PHE A 39 8.81 9.20 9.44
C PHE A 39 9.20 9.71 10.82
N LYS A 40 8.69 9.04 11.86
CA LYS A 40 9.12 9.20 13.24
C LYS A 40 10.42 8.43 13.46
N ALA A 41 11.10 8.72 14.58
CA ALA A 41 12.33 8.00 14.97
C ALA A 41 12.14 6.48 15.16
N ASN A 42 10.92 6.01 15.41
CA ASN A 42 10.59 4.59 15.52
C ASN A 42 10.23 3.93 14.18
N GLY A 43 10.27 4.68 13.07
CA GLY A 43 9.98 4.20 11.72
C GLY A 43 8.52 4.31 11.29
N ASP A 44 7.60 4.71 12.17
CA ASP A 44 6.19 4.92 11.80
C ASP A 44 5.99 6.22 11.01
N TYR A 45 4.88 6.34 10.29
CA TYR A 45 4.48 7.63 9.70
C TYR A 45 4.26 8.71 10.77
N SER A 46 4.63 9.95 10.42
CA SER A 46 4.57 11.13 11.26
C SER A 46 3.43 12.07 10.86
N PHE A 47 2.31 12.01 11.58
CA PHE A 47 1.20 12.97 11.47
C PHE A 47 0.40 13.02 12.78
N SER A 48 -0.24 14.16 13.04
CA SER A 48 -1.10 14.41 14.21
C SER A 48 -2.45 15.03 13.83
N THR A 49 -2.57 15.57 12.62
CA THR A 49 -3.82 16.14 12.09
C THR A 49 -4.19 15.48 10.77
N PHE A 50 -5.44 15.66 10.33
CA PHE A 50 -5.88 15.15 9.04
C PHE A 50 -5.10 15.75 7.86
N ASN A 51 -4.77 17.05 7.93
CA ASN A 51 -3.98 17.72 6.88
C ASN A 51 -2.53 17.22 6.84
N GLU A 52 -1.94 16.96 8.01
CA GLU A 52 -0.62 16.32 8.09
C GLU A 52 -0.66 14.89 7.55
N PHE A 53 -1.70 14.12 7.88
CA PHE A 53 -1.91 12.79 7.32
C PHE A 53 -1.96 12.83 5.79
N LEU A 54 -2.73 13.75 5.19
CA LEU A 54 -2.79 13.91 3.74
C LEU A 54 -1.42 14.26 3.15
N SER A 55 -0.68 15.17 3.77
CA SER A 55 0.67 15.54 3.32
C SER A 55 1.64 14.35 3.37
N THR A 56 1.59 13.56 4.44
CA THR A 56 2.38 12.33 4.61
C THR A 56 1.99 11.28 3.57
N TYR A 57 0.68 11.07 3.37
CA TYR A 57 0.14 10.13 2.41
C TYR A 57 0.59 10.49 0.98
N GLU A 58 0.41 11.74 0.57
CA GLU A 58 0.83 12.20 -0.76
C GLU A 58 2.34 12.03 -0.97
N ALA A 59 3.16 12.39 0.02
CA ALA A 59 4.60 12.20 -0.03
C ALA A 59 5.00 10.71 -0.15
N ALA A 60 4.36 9.83 0.63
CA ALA A 60 4.59 8.39 0.54
C ALA A 60 4.22 7.84 -0.85
N CYS A 61 3.13 8.33 -1.46
CA CYS A 61 2.71 7.90 -2.79
C CYS A 61 3.68 8.35 -3.91
N GLN A 62 4.59 9.30 -3.66
CA GLN A 62 5.55 9.78 -4.68
C GLN A 62 6.54 8.70 -5.14
N VAL A 63 6.73 7.62 -4.38
CA VAL A 63 7.61 6.52 -4.78
C VAL A 63 6.86 5.38 -5.48
N LEU A 64 5.53 5.39 -5.48
CA LEU A 64 4.68 4.45 -6.22
C LEU A 64 4.48 4.99 -7.63
N LYS A 65 5.22 4.46 -8.61
CA LYS A 65 5.28 5.03 -9.97
C LYS A 65 5.11 4.01 -11.07
N GLU A 66 5.43 2.75 -10.83
CA GLU A 66 5.45 1.71 -11.86
C GLU A 66 4.52 0.56 -11.45
N PRO A 67 3.97 -0.22 -12.40
CA PRO A 67 3.13 -1.38 -12.09
C PRO A 67 3.77 -2.33 -11.08
N GLU A 68 5.09 -2.52 -11.13
CA GLU A 68 5.83 -3.37 -10.20
C GLU A 68 5.75 -2.87 -8.74
N ASP A 69 5.71 -1.56 -8.50
CA ASP A 69 5.54 -1.02 -7.14
C ASP A 69 4.19 -1.45 -6.56
N PHE A 70 3.14 -1.41 -7.39
CA PHE A 70 1.79 -1.81 -7.02
C PHE A 70 1.65 -3.33 -6.86
N HIS A 71 2.39 -4.13 -7.64
CA HIS A 71 2.50 -5.57 -7.42
C HIS A 71 3.07 -5.85 -6.02
N ARG A 72 4.24 -5.29 -5.71
CA ARG A 72 4.95 -5.47 -4.44
C ARG A 72 4.12 -4.96 -3.25
N LEU A 73 3.46 -3.82 -3.42
CA LEU A 73 2.59 -3.24 -2.39
C LEU A 73 1.38 -4.14 -2.12
N THR A 74 0.71 -4.64 -3.17
CA THR A 74 -0.44 -5.55 -3.02
C THR A 74 -0.05 -6.81 -2.25
N LEU A 75 1.10 -7.42 -2.57
CA LEU A 75 1.61 -8.56 -1.81
C LEU A 75 1.80 -8.22 -0.33
N SER A 76 2.49 -7.12 -0.05
CA SER A 76 2.76 -6.69 1.33
C SER A 76 1.47 -6.45 2.13
N ILE A 77 0.45 -5.84 1.52
CA ILE A 77 -0.85 -5.61 2.14
C ILE A 77 -1.55 -6.94 2.43
N LEU A 78 -1.66 -7.83 1.43
CA LEU A 78 -2.44 -9.06 1.58
C LEU A 78 -1.77 -10.09 2.50
N GLU A 79 -0.43 -10.16 2.51
CA GLU A 79 0.31 -10.91 3.52
C GLU A 79 -0.01 -10.39 4.92
N LYS A 80 -0.06 -9.06 5.09
CA LYS A 80 -0.41 -8.47 6.38
C LYS A 80 -1.86 -8.71 6.79
N SER A 81 -2.79 -8.65 5.83
CA SER A 81 -4.20 -9.00 6.05
C SER A 81 -4.33 -10.46 6.50
N ALA A 82 -3.63 -11.39 5.84
CA ALA A 82 -3.61 -12.81 6.20
C ALA A 82 -3.02 -13.06 7.60
N GLU A 83 -1.90 -12.43 7.95
CA GLU A 83 -1.30 -12.48 9.30
C GLU A 83 -2.28 -12.02 10.39
N ASN A 84 -3.17 -11.09 10.04
CA ASN A 84 -4.19 -10.58 10.94
C ASN A 84 -5.45 -11.44 10.93
N GLY A 85 -5.58 -12.48 10.10
CA GLY A 85 -6.76 -13.35 10.02
C GLY A 85 -7.90 -12.76 9.18
N VAL A 86 -7.59 -11.83 8.27
CA VAL A 86 -8.54 -11.35 7.27
C VAL A 86 -8.63 -12.39 6.15
N ILE A 87 -9.86 -12.77 5.80
CA ILE A 87 -10.16 -13.80 4.77
C ILE A 87 -10.78 -13.20 3.50
N TYR A 88 -11.10 -11.91 3.53
CA TYR A 88 -11.66 -11.18 2.40
C TYR A 88 -11.31 -9.71 2.55
N THR A 89 -10.76 -9.11 1.49
CA THR A 89 -10.37 -7.70 1.46
C THR A 89 -10.92 -7.06 0.19
N GLU A 90 -11.65 -5.95 0.33
CA GLU A 90 -11.97 -5.03 -0.75
C GLU A 90 -11.00 -3.85 -0.66
N VAL A 91 -10.23 -3.67 -1.73
CA VAL A 91 -9.24 -2.61 -1.85
C VAL A 91 -9.69 -1.64 -2.92
N PHE A 92 -9.56 -0.36 -2.65
CA PHE A 92 -9.76 0.70 -3.63
C PHE A 92 -8.53 1.59 -3.67
N ILE A 93 -8.29 2.16 -4.85
CA ILE A 93 -7.02 2.81 -5.18
C ILE A 93 -7.27 4.17 -5.79
N SER A 94 -6.30 5.07 -5.73
CA SER A 94 -6.38 6.37 -6.39
C SER A 94 -5.93 6.24 -7.85
N PRO A 95 -6.79 6.51 -8.84
CA PRO A 95 -6.40 6.48 -10.25
C PRO A 95 -5.24 7.43 -10.58
N ASP A 96 -5.12 8.54 -9.83
CA ASP A 96 -4.06 9.54 -10.06
C ASP A 96 -2.65 8.98 -9.83
N PHE A 97 -2.49 7.96 -8.98
CA PHE A 97 -1.18 7.31 -8.76
C PHE A 97 -0.90 6.17 -9.73
N CYS A 98 -1.91 5.72 -10.49
CA CYS A 98 -1.78 4.66 -11.49
C CYS A 98 -1.62 5.26 -12.88
N GLY A 99 -0.37 5.50 -13.29
CA GLY A 99 -0.06 6.07 -14.61
C GLY A 99 -0.55 7.51 -14.80
N GLY A 100 -0.78 8.26 -13.70
CA GLY A 100 -1.28 9.63 -13.77
C GLY A 100 -2.74 9.74 -14.22
N GLY A 101 -3.55 8.72 -13.94
CA GLY A 101 -4.94 8.64 -14.42
C GLY A 101 -5.06 8.26 -15.90
N ASP A 102 -3.97 7.85 -16.56
CA ASP A 102 -4.02 7.41 -17.96
C ASP A 102 -4.73 6.04 -18.09
N LEU A 103 -5.80 6.01 -18.87
CA LEU A 103 -6.64 4.83 -19.06
C LEU A 103 -5.91 3.67 -19.78
N THR A 104 -4.88 3.97 -20.55
CA THR A 104 -4.13 2.94 -21.27
C THR A 104 -3.13 2.28 -20.34
N ALA A 105 -2.35 3.08 -19.61
CA ALA A 105 -1.41 2.65 -18.60
C ALA A 105 -2.10 1.86 -17.47
N TRP A 106 -3.32 2.25 -17.08
CA TRP A 106 -4.13 1.59 -16.05
C TRP A 106 -4.16 0.06 -16.15
N LYS A 107 -4.21 -0.48 -17.37
CA LYS A 107 -4.27 -1.94 -17.59
C LYS A 107 -3.05 -2.67 -17.02
N GLU A 108 -1.88 -2.07 -17.08
CA GLU A 108 -0.65 -2.67 -16.56
C GLU A 108 -0.63 -2.65 -15.03
N TYR A 109 -1.07 -1.55 -14.42
CA TYR A 109 -1.23 -1.45 -12.96
C TYR A 109 -2.26 -2.46 -12.43
N LEU A 110 -3.42 -2.55 -13.08
CA LEU A 110 -4.45 -3.51 -12.71
C LEU A 110 -3.92 -4.95 -12.82
N ALA A 111 -3.26 -5.30 -13.93
CA ALA A 111 -2.67 -6.63 -14.12
C ALA A 111 -1.63 -6.97 -13.04
N ALA A 112 -0.82 -5.99 -12.64
CA ALA A 112 0.16 -6.14 -11.57
C ALA A 112 -0.50 -6.43 -10.20
N ILE A 113 -1.57 -5.69 -9.88
CA ILE A 113 -2.37 -5.87 -8.65
C ILE A 113 -3.07 -7.23 -8.66
N GLU A 114 -3.71 -7.62 -9.77
CA GLU A 114 -4.39 -8.92 -9.91
C GLU A 114 -3.41 -10.08 -9.74
N SER A 115 -2.24 -9.99 -10.39
CA SER A 115 -1.17 -11.00 -10.27
C SER A 115 -0.73 -11.19 -8.82
N ALA A 116 -0.52 -10.10 -8.08
CA ALA A 116 -0.18 -10.15 -6.65
C ALA A 116 -1.30 -10.76 -5.81
N ALA A 117 -2.56 -10.40 -6.07
CA ALA A 117 -3.71 -10.96 -5.37
C ALA A 117 -3.83 -12.49 -5.60
N ASP A 118 -3.56 -12.97 -6.82
CA ASP A 118 -3.59 -14.39 -7.13
C ASP A 118 -2.44 -15.19 -6.50
N ILE A 119 -1.29 -14.56 -6.28
CA ILE A 119 -0.21 -15.14 -5.47
C ILE A 119 -0.66 -15.23 -4.01
N ALA A 120 -1.18 -14.14 -3.44
CA ALA A 120 -1.55 -14.07 -2.04
C ALA A 120 -2.69 -15.03 -1.65
N LYS A 121 -3.63 -15.33 -2.55
CA LYS A 121 -4.69 -16.33 -2.32
C LYS A 121 -4.17 -17.75 -2.08
N LYS A 122 -2.90 -18.04 -2.41
CA LYS A 122 -2.28 -19.36 -2.25
C LYS A 122 -1.50 -19.51 -0.94
N ILE A 123 -1.41 -18.45 -0.15
CA ILE A 123 -0.75 -18.38 1.16
C ILE A 123 -1.77 -18.72 2.26
#